data_AF-A0A954ICK2-F1
#
_entry.id   AF-A0A954ICK2-F1
#
_cell.length_a   1.000
_cell.length_b   1.000
_cell.length_c   1.000
_cell.angle_alpha   90.00
_cell.angle_beta   90.00
_cell.angle_gamma   90.00
#
_symmetry.space_group_name_H-M   'P 1'
#
loop_
_entity.id
_entity.type
_entity.pdbx_description
1 polymer ?
#
loop_
_entity_poly.entity_id
_entity_poly.type
_entity_poly.pdbx_seq_one_letter_code
_entity_poly.pdbx_strand_id
1 'polypeptide(L)'
;MNPTSVKLLELTSLYCEQQLNEEQSTELQQLLKSDPVLLELFVSYVQLHGQLSWDSGVCGLRAAALCRMDKIVEDEDHADVVADSARRSALKASTSASDRVGNSSAAGSRLRTLVGLACVAAILLMMVSRLMSPSQQDGPNLVNQEPLSTGDVATVDSAAGTSIGPGSAEIPPLPLVGLNQRGNRRTAPDSEQEPRPSEPTGPVLDLSDDAAVIAALNDRLRAGWQENNVQPVATADDSEWVRRAYLTFTGRIPTAAEVRTFLNDSSARKRPVLVDALNQDLRTAENLAVIWTNLLIGRSNPREVNEDAMFVFLEEQFADNQPWLKTVGQLITASGRSDENGAANFLLAHLNNEATPATAVTARLFLGEQVQCTQCHDHPFARDVKQTQFWALNAFFKQVKRQPVLLDTRPMLVSMQDGRRRRVWELTDSNDGGMTFYETRRGQQVAVLPEYAGVVIPEDSPRNRREELWHLLETDPDQKVAR
;
A
#
# COMPACT_ATOMS: atom_id res chain seq x y z
N MET A 1 13.91 -35.18 -16.00
CA MET A 1 12.80 -34.79 -16.91
C MET A 1 13.13 -35.27 -18.32
N ASN A 2 12.12 -35.66 -19.10
CA ASN A 2 12.29 -35.95 -20.53
C ASN A 2 12.62 -34.64 -21.28
N PRO A 3 13.53 -34.65 -22.29
CA PRO A 3 13.79 -33.51 -23.18
C PRO A 3 12.55 -32.74 -23.64
N THR A 4 11.47 -33.43 -23.98
CA THR A 4 10.22 -32.80 -24.44
C THR A 4 9.57 -31.93 -23.35
N SER A 5 9.59 -32.39 -22.09
CA SER A 5 9.08 -31.63 -20.94
C SER A 5 9.96 -30.41 -20.63
N VAL A 6 11.28 -30.53 -20.79
CA VAL A 6 12.21 -29.39 -20.62
C VAL A 6 11.93 -28.33 -21.66
N LYS A 7 11.80 -28.74 -22.93
CA LYS A 7 11.50 -27.84 -24.05
C LYS A 7 10.14 -27.16 -23.88
N LEU A 8 9.13 -27.90 -23.42
CA LEU A 8 7.82 -27.31 -23.06
C LEU A 8 8.00 -26.21 -22.00
N LEU A 9 8.71 -26.49 -20.90
CA LEU A 9 8.89 -25.53 -19.81
C LEU A 9 9.67 -24.28 -20.27
N GLU A 10 10.67 -24.43 -21.12
CA GLU A 10 11.39 -23.29 -21.72
C GLU A 10 10.45 -22.40 -22.55
N LEU A 11 9.65 -23.01 -23.43
CA LEU A 11 8.66 -22.27 -24.24
C LEU A 11 7.54 -21.67 -23.38
N THR A 12 7.12 -22.35 -22.33
CA THR A 12 6.10 -21.86 -21.40
C THR A 12 6.62 -20.66 -20.59
N SER A 13 7.90 -20.68 -20.17
CA SER A 13 8.55 -19.52 -19.53
C SER A 13 8.54 -18.31 -20.44
N LEU A 14 8.98 -18.48 -21.70
CA LEU A 14 8.97 -17.40 -22.70
C LEU A 14 7.54 -16.88 -22.98
N TYR A 15 6.54 -17.76 -22.98
CA TYR A 15 5.13 -17.38 -23.08
C TYR A 15 4.71 -16.49 -21.92
N CYS A 16 4.97 -16.90 -20.68
CA CYS A 16 4.63 -16.13 -19.48
C CYS A 16 5.39 -14.80 -19.40
N GLU A 17 6.60 -14.73 -19.95
CA GLU A 17 7.44 -13.54 -20.02
C GLU A 17 7.11 -12.62 -21.20
N GLN A 18 6.15 -12.98 -22.07
CA GLN A 18 5.79 -12.27 -23.30
C GLN A 18 6.95 -12.11 -24.29
N GLN A 19 7.88 -13.06 -24.30
CA GLN A 19 9.06 -13.09 -25.19
C GLN A 19 8.97 -14.17 -26.28
N LEU A 20 7.83 -14.84 -26.38
CA LEU A 20 7.62 -15.92 -27.34
C LEU A 20 7.48 -15.37 -28.76
N ASN A 21 8.30 -15.84 -29.69
CA ASN A 21 8.16 -15.52 -31.11
C ASN A 21 7.16 -16.46 -31.83
N GLU A 22 6.84 -16.18 -33.09
CA GLU A 22 5.82 -16.95 -33.84
C GLU A 22 6.19 -18.42 -34.05
N GLU A 23 7.46 -18.72 -34.31
CA GLU A 23 7.95 -20.09 -34.49
C GLU A 23 7.84 -20.89 -33.18
N GLN A 24 8.29 -20.30 -32.08
CA GLN A 24 8.20 -20.85 -30.73
C GLN A 24 6.75 -21.02 -30.27
N SER A 25 5.86 -20.10 -30.65
CA SER A 25 4.41 -20.21 -30.39
C SER A 25 3.81 -21.42 -31.11
N THR A 26 4.18 -21.61 -32.37
CA THR A 26 3.75 -22.78 -33.15
C THR A 26 4.29 -24.08 -32.55
N GLU A 27 5.56 -24.10 -32.14
CA GLU A 27 6.19 -25.24 -31.49
C GLU A 27 5.51 -25.58 -30.14
N LEU A 28 5.23 -24.57 -29.31
CA LEU A 28 4.50 -24.72 -28.05
C LEU A 28 3.12 -25.33 -28.29
N GLN A 29 2.36 -24.81 -29.27
CA GLN A 29 1.06 -25.37 -29.62
C GLN A 29 1.12 -26.83 -30.08
N GLN A 30 2.15 -27.20 -30.84
CA GLN A 30 2.34 -28.59 -31.29
C GLN A 30 2.63 -29.52 -30.10
N LEU A 31 3.49 -29.10 -29.17
CA LEU A 31 3.77 -29.86 -27.95
C LEU A 31 2.51 -30.06 -27.10
N LEU A 32 1.73 -29.00 -26.88
CA LEU A 32 0.49 -29.06 -26.10
C LEU A 32 -0.58 -29.96 -26.74
N LYS A 33 -0.62 -30.05 -28.07
CA LYS A 33 -1.54 -30.95 -28.80
C LYS A 33 -1.07 -32.41 -28.83
N SER A 34 0.24 -32.62 -28.70
CA SER A 34 0.86 -33.95 -28.88
C SER A 34 0.65 -34.89 -27.69
N ASP A 35 0.60 -34.36 -26.47
CA ASP A 35 0.55 -35.16 -25.25
C ASP A 35 -0.27 -34.44 -24.15
N PRO A 36 -1.37 -35.05 -23.66
CA PRO A 36 -2.16 -34.51 -22.55
C PRO A 36 -1.36 -34.24 -21.27
N VAL A 37 -0.29 -35.00 -21.00
CA VAL A 37 0.56 -34.80 -19.81
C VAL A 37 1.36 -33.49 -19.94
N LEU A 38 1.78 -33.12 -21.15
CA LEU A 38 2.43 -31.83 -21.39
C LEU A 38 1.45 -30.67 -21.24
N LEU A 39 0.18 -30.84 -21.64
CA LEU A 39 -0.86 -29.84 -21.41
C LEU A 39 -1.11 -29.62 -19.91
N GLU A 40 -1.20 -30.69 -19.12
CA GLU A 40 -1.37 -30.59 -17.66
C GLU A 40 -0.18 -29.89 -16.99
N LEU A 41 1.04 -30.21 -17.43
CA LEU A 41 2.26 -29.54 -16.96
C LEU A 41 2.26 -28.04 -17.31
N PHE A 42 1.85 -27.68 -18.53
CA PHE A 42 1.69 -26.29 -18.96
C PHE A 42 0.67 -25.55 -18.11
N VAL A 43 -0.52 -26.11 -17.91
CA VAL A 43 -1.57 -25.51 -17.08
C VAL A 43 -1.09 -25.31 -15.64
N SER A 44 -0.43 -26.32 -15.07
CA SER A 44 0.14 -26.24 -13.72
C SER A 44 1.20 -25.14 -13.63
N TYR A 45 2.06 -25.03 -14.64
CA TYR A 45 3.09 -23.98 -14.70
C TYR A 45 2.48 -22.59 -14.83
N VAL A 46 1.51 -22.40 -15.74
CA VAL A 46 0.81 -21.12 -15.93
C VAL A 46 0.02 -20.73 -14.70
N GLN A 47 -0.62 -21.68 -14.02
CA GLN A 47 -1.34 -21.42 -12.77
C GLN A 47 -0.39 -20.99 -11.65
N LEU A 48 0.76 -21.67 -11.50
CA LEU A 48 1.80 -21.29 -10.54
C LEU A 48 2.36 -19.89 -10.87
N HIS A 49 2.63 -19.62 -12.14
CA HIS A 49 3.12 -18.32 -12.61
C HIS A 49 2.06 -17.21 -12.38
N GLY A 50 0.79 -17.52 -12.63
CA GLY A 50 -0.34 -16.62 -12.42
C GLY A 50 -0.53 -16.28 -10.95
N GLN A 51 -0.58 -17.27 -10.06
CA GLN A 51 -0.72 -17.02 -8.62
C GLN A 51 0.40 -16.12 -8.07
N LEU A 52 1.63 -16.29 -8.56
CA LEU A 52 2.77 -15.47 -8.13
C LEU A 52 2.78 -14.08 -8.75
N SER A 53 2.36 -13.94 -10.01
CA SER A 53 2.21 -12.63 -10.67
C SER A 53 1.03 -11.81 -10.13
N TRP A 54 0.00 -12.47 -9.61
CA TRP A 54 -1.13 -11.84 -8.92
C TRP A 54 -0.74 -11.40 -7.49
N ASP A 55 0.09 -12.19 -6.79
CA ASP A 55 0.60 -11.82 -5.47
C ASP A 55 1.69 -10.72 -5.52
N SER A 56 2.41 -10.60 -6.63
CA SER A 56 3.39 -9.53 -6.88
C SER A 56 2.76 -8.21 -7.37
N GLY A 57 1.43 -8.13 -7.40
CA GLY A 57 0.70 -6.90 -7.72
C GLY A 57 1.12 -6.25 -9.04
N VAL A 58 1.21 -7.01 -10.14
CA VAL A 58 1.27 -6.41 -11.49
C VAL A 58 -0.08 -5.79 -11.83
N CYS A 59 -0.45 -4.74 -11.11
CA CYS A 59 -1.47 -3.76 -11.49
C CYS A 59 -0.78 -2.51 -12.06
N GLY A 60 0.35 -2.68 -12.75
CA GLY A 60 1.26 -1.59 -13.17
C GLY A 60 1.41 -1.38 -14.67
N LEU A 61 0.78 -2.19 -15.53
CA LEU A 61 0.54 -1.78 -16.93
C LEU A 61 -0.36 -0.52 -17.01
N ARG A 62 -0.84 0.05 -15.89
CA ARG A 62 -1.71 1.22 -15.89
C ARG A 62 -1.03 2.54 -16.32
N ALA A 63 0.26 2.75 -16.11
CA ALA A 63 0.90 3.99 -16.59
C ALA A 63 1.21 3.96 -18.10
N ALA A 64 1.60 2.81 -18.65
CA ALA A 64 1.93 2.66 -20.07
C ALA A 64 0.73 2.30 -20.98
N ALA A 65 -0.28 1.60 -20.44
CA ALA A 65 -1.46 1.18 -21.21
C ALA A 65 -2.54 2.25 -21.30
N LEU A 66 -2.61 3.21 -20.36
CA LEU A 66 -3.52 4.36 -20.50
C LEU A 66 -3.14 5.30 -21.65
N CYS A 67 -1.91 5.25 -22.17
CA CYS A 67 -1.51 5.96 -23.40
C CYS A 67 -1.56 5.09 -24.67
N ARG A 68 -1.95 3.81 -24.59
CA ARG A 68 -1.84 2.88 -25.74
C ARG A 68 -3.06 1.99 -26.00
N MET A 69 -4.20 2.25 -25.37
CA MET A 69 -5.46 1.51 -25.56
C MET A 69 -6.58 2.32 -26.24
N ASP A 70 -6.24 3.37 -26.97
CA ASP A 70 -7.16 4.08 -27.89
C ASP A 70 -6.89 3.75 -29.37
N LYS A 71 -6.15 2.66 -29.67
CA LYS A 71 -5.82 2.26 -31.04
C LYS A 71 -5.95 0.77 -31.35
N ILE A 72 -6.72 0.02 -30.56
CA ILE A 72 -6.95 -1.41 -30.86
C ILE A 72 -8.42 -1.77 -30.58
N VAL A 73 -9.37 -1.00 -31.11
CA VAL A 73 -10.68 -1.49 -31.60
C VAL A 73 -11.17 -0.43 -32.59
N GLU A 74 -10.65 -0.46 -33.81
CA GLU A 74 -11.29 0.00 -35.05
C GLU A 74 -10.21 -0.10 -36.13
N ASP A 75 -10.33 -1.15 -36.94
CA ASP A 75 -9.91 -1.26 -38.35
C ASP A 75 -9.52 -2.72 -38.68
N GLU A 76 -10.53 -3.54 -38.95
CA GLU A 76 -10.41 -4.45 -40.10
C GLU A 76 -10.47 -3.57 -41.35
N ASP A 77 -9.30 -3.26 -41.92
CA ASP A 77 -9.00 -3.38 -43.35
C ASP A 77 -7.88 -2.42 -43.82
N HIS A 78 -6.96 -3.01 -44.59
CA HIS A 78 -6.06 -2.39 -45.57
C HIS A 78 -4.79 -1.62 -45.10
N ALA A 79 -3.66 -2.34 -45.19
CA ALA A 79 -2.46 -2.01 -45.96
C ALA A 79 -2.05 -0.52 -46.14
N ASP A 80 -1.05 -0.08 -45.38
CA ASP A 80 0.22 0.48 -45.90
C ASP A 80 1.10 0.99 -44.74
N VAL A 81 2.07 0.19 -44.29
CA VAL A 81 3.08 0.58 -43.29
C VAL A 81 4.45 0.68 -43.96
N VAL A 82 4.60 1.61 -44.91
CA VAL A 82 5.92 2.05 -45.40
C VAL A 82 5.85 3.54 -45.81
N ALA A 83 5.56 4.46 -44.89
CA ALA A 83 5.63 5.90 -45.22
C ALA A 83 5.81 6.89 -44.07
N ASP A 84 6.11 6.49 -42.81
CA ASP A 84 6.16 7.47 -41.70
C ASP A 84 7.55 7.67 -41.05
N SER A 85 8.56 6.86 -41.40
CA SER A 85 9.95 7.15 -40.96
C SER A 85 10.62 8.25 -41.80
N ALA A 86 10.18 8.45 -43.04
CA ALA A 86 10.79 9.43 -43.96
C ALA A 86 10.34 10.88 -43.73
N ARG A 87 9.22 11.13 -43.04
CA ARG A 87 8.74 12.50 -42.73
C ARG A 87 9.32 13.10 -41.46
N ARG A 88 9.79 12.28 -40.51
CA ARG A 88 10.35 12.77 -39.23
C ARG A 88 11.79 13.27 -39.35
N SER A 89 12.49 12.89 -40.42
CA SER A 89 13.83 13.41 -40.73
C SER A 89 13.81 14.77 -41.44
N ALA A 90 12.67 15.19 -42.02
CA ALA A 90 12.55 16.44 -42.76
C ALA A 90 12.06 17.64 -41.91
N LEU A 91 11.54 17.42 -40.70
CA LEU A 91 11.02 18.49 -39.83
C LEU A 91 12.02 18.98 -38.77
N LYS A 92 13.19 18.33 -38.63
CA LYS A 92 14.28 18.78 -37.76
C LYS A 92 15.27 19.73 -38.44
N ALA A 93 15.01 20.12 -39.70
CA ALA A 93 15.89 20.99 -40.48
C ALA A 93 15.36 22.41 -40.73
N SER A 94 14.22 22.84 -40.15
CA SER A 94 13.63 24.17 -40.44
C SER A 94 13.44 25.12 -39.26
N THR A 95 13.98 24.83 -38.07
CA THR A 95 13.99 25.77 -36.95
C THR A 95 15.40 26.29 -36.65
N SER A 96 15.98 26.96 -37.64
CA SER A 96 17.06 27.93 -37.41
C SER A 96 16.93 29.09 -38.41
N ALA A 97 15.91 29.94 -38.24
CA ALA A 97 15.95 31.29 -38.79
C ALA A 97 14.82 32.17 -38.22
N SER A 98 15.23 33.39 -37.89
CA SER A 98 14.43 34.62 -37.89
C SER A 98 13.80 35.06 -36.56
N ASP A 99 14.66 35.64 -35.72
CA ASP A 99 14.42 36.97 -35.15
C ASP A 99 14.02 37.97 -36.25
N ARG A 100 12.95 38.77 -36.02
CA ARG A 100 12.87 40.24 -36.19
C ARG A 100 11.45 40.77 -36.49
N VAL A 101 11.14 41.89 -35.80
CA VAL A 101 10.20 43.00 -36.18
C VAL A 101 8.70 42.63 -36.05
N GLY A 102 7.78 43.43 -35.48
CA GLY A 102 7.76 44.82 -35.04
C GLY A 102 6.41 45.45 -35.41
N ASN A 103 5.62 45.88 -34.41
CA ASN A 103 4.63 46.98 -34.36
C ASN A 103 3.47 47.09 -35.40
N SER A 104 2.21 47.19 -34.93
CA SER A 104 1.31 48.37 -35.11
C SER A 104 -0.21 48.13 -34.90
N SER A 105 -0.81 49.04 -34.11
CA SER A 105 -2.11 49.76 -34.23
C SER A 105 -3.52 49.11 -34.15
N ALA A 106 -4.30 49.80 -33.31
CA ALA A 106 -5.75 49.85 -33.03
C ALA A 106 -6.77 49.84 -34.19
N ALA A 107 -8.00 49.39 -33.86
CA ALA A 107 -9.30 50.10 -33.99
C ALA A 107 -10.47 49.14 -34.33
N GLY A 108 -11.66 49.34 -33.74
CA GLY A 108 -12.90 48.77 -34.29
C GLY A 108 -13.97 48.41 -33.26
N SER A 109 -14.98 49.27 -33.13
CA SER A 109 -16.03 49.26 -32.13
C SER A 109 -17.30 48.49 -32.53
N ARG A 110 -18.09 48.10 -31.51
CA ARG A 110 -19.58 48.08 -31.48
C ARG A 110 -20.32 47.21 -32.51
N LEU A 111 -20.72 46.01 -32.08
CA LEU A 111 -22.09 45.48 -32.26
C LEU A 111 -22.21 44.14 -31.52
N ARG A 112 -22.96 44.08 -30.41
CA ARG A 112 -23.64 42.88 -29.83
C ARG A 112 -24.13 43.13 -28.38
N THR A 113 -24.76 44.27 -28.15
CA THR A 113 -25.62 44.51 -26.99
C THR A 113 -27.05 44.62 -27.50
N LEU A 114 -27.72 43.48 -27.70
CA LEU A 114 -29.19 43.41 -27.85
C LEU A 114 -29.77 41.97 -27.79
N VAL A 115 -28.96 40.94 -27.48
CA VAL A 115 -29.46 39.56 -27.23
C VAL A 115 -29.38 39.18 -25.74
N GLY A 116 -28.69 39.99 -24.91
CA GLY A 116 -28.45 39.69 -23.49
C GLY A 116 -29.59 40.01 -22.51
N LEU A 117 -30.58 40.85 -22.88
CA LEU A 117 -31.62 41.26 -21.91
C LEU A 117 -32.85 40.35 -21.85
N ALA A 118 -33.11 39.54 -22.89
CA ALA A 118 -34.29 38.65 -22.89
C ALA A 118 -34.10 37.37 -22.05
N CYS A 119 -32.86 36.87 -21.93
CA CYS A 119 -32.58 35.64 -21.17
C CYS A 119 -32.49 35.87 -19.66
N VAL A 120 -32.20 37.09 -19.19
CA VAL A 120 -32.08 37.40 -17.76
C VAL A 120 -33.47 37.50 -17.09
N ALA A 121 -34.49 37.96 -17.81
CA ALA A 121 -35.86 38.08 -17.30
C ALA A 121 -36.56 36.71 -17.10
N ALA A 122 -36.27 35.73 -17.97
CA ALA A 122 -36.86 34.38 -17.88
C ALA A 122 -36.29 33.56 -16.71
N ILE A 123 -35.00 33.75 -16.39
CA ILE A 123 -34.32 33.04 -15.29
C ILE A 123 -34.76 33.60 -13.92
N LEU A 124 -35.02 34.90 -13.83
CA LEU A 124 -35.53 35.52 -12.59
C LEU A 124 -36.96 35.10 -12.26
N LEU A 125 -37.82 34.88 -13.26
CA LEU A 125 -39.20 34.39 -13.05
C LEU A 125 -39.25 32.93 -12.57
N MET A 126 -38.30 32.07 -12.97
CA MET A 126 -38.23 30.69 -12.50
C MET A 126 -37.65 30.55 -11.08
N MET A 127 -36.84 31.49 -10.60
CA MET A 127 -36.31 31.47 -9.23
C MET A 127 -37.37 31.85 -8.18
N VAL A 128 -38.32 32.73 -8.50
CA VAL A 128 -39.37 33.16 -7.55
C VAL A 128 -40.41 32.06 -7.31
N SER A 129 -40.62 31.14 -8.25
CA SER A 129 -41.60 30.04 -8.12
C SER A 129 -41.13 28.86 -7.24
N ARG A 130 -39.86 28.80 -6.82
CA ARG A 130 -39.35 27.76 -5.89
C ARG A 130 -39.23 28.22 -4.43
N LEU A 131 -39.56 29.47 -4.13
CA LEU A 131 -39.50 30.04 -2.78
C LEU A 131 -40.82 29.94 -2.00
N MET A 132 -41.86 29.32 -2.55
CA MET A 132 -43.14 29.10 -1.86
C MET A 132 -43.62 27.64 -1.99
N SER A 133 -43.05 26.74 -1.20
CA SER A 133 -43.67 25.47 -0.82
C SER A 133 -43.14 25.04 0.57
N PRO A 134 -44.01 24.68 1.53
CA PRO A 134 -43.59 24.43 2.91
C PRO A 134 -43.15 22.98 3.09
N SER A 135 -41.96 22.78 3.66
CA SER A 135 -41.50 21.48 4.16
C SER A 135 -41.66 21.44 5.69
N GLN A 136 -42.48 20.52 6.19
CA GLN A 136 -42.66 20.19 7.61
C GLN A 136 -41.34 19.80 8.30
N GLN A 137 -41.15 20.32 9.51
CA GLN A 137 -40.20 19.82 10.50
C GLN A 137 -40.86 18.66 11.26
N ASP A 138 -40.18 17.51 11.38
CA ASP A 138 -40.48 16.50 12.40
C ASP A 138 -39.17 16.02 13.04
N GLY A 139 -39.11 16.11 14.37
CA GLY A 139 -37.96 15.74 15.21
C GLY A 139 -37.85 14.23 15.50
N PRO A 140 -36.84 13.79 16.27
CA PRO A 140 -36.55 12.36 16.46
C PRO A 140 -37.49 11.76 17.52
N ASN A 141 -38.27 10.76 17.13
CA ASN A 141 -39.03 9.93 18.06
C ASN A 141 -38.24 8.66 18.42
N LEU A 142 -37.96 8.52 19.71
CA LEU A 142 -37.53 7.31 20.40
C LEU A 142 -38.69 6.31 20.43
N VAL A 143 -38.48 5.07 19.96
CA VAL A 143 -39.34 3.94 20.32
C VAL A 143 -38.48 2.73 20.66
N ASN A 144 -38.62 2.32 21.92
CA ASN A 144 -38.10 1.10 22.52
C ASN A 144 -38.70 -0.14 21.86
N GLN A 145 -37.89 -1.18 21.63
CA GLN A 145 -38.38 -2.56 21.59
C GLN A 145 -37.51 -3.41 22.51
N GLU A 146 -38.10 -3.84 23.63
CA GLU A 146 -37.63 -4.96 24.44
C GLU A 146 -38.27 -6.28 23.98
N PRO A 147 -37.67 -7.43 24.34
CA PRO A 147 -37.77 -8.70 23.63
C PRO A 147 -38.67 -9.73 24.33
N LEU A 148 -39.12 -10.77 23.62
CA LEU A 148 -39.63 -12.08 24.09
C LEU A 148 -40.01 -12.89 22.83
N SER A 149 -39.93 -14.23 22.71
CA SER A 149 -39.71 -15.34 23.63
C SER A 149 -39.36 -16.58 22.79
N THR A 150 -38.66 -17.52 23.41
CA THR A 150 -38.46 -18.92 23.03
C THR A 150 -39.76 -19.68 22.75
N GLY A 151 -39.70 -20.66 21.81
CA GLY A 151 -40.76 -21.65 21.58
C GLY A 151 -40.39 -22.75 20.56
N ASP A 152 -39.95 -23.89 21.10
CA ASP A 152 -40.20 -25.30 20.72
C ASP A 152 -39.99 -25.86 19.30
N VAL A 153 -38.95 -26.70 19.24
CA VAL A 153 -38.82 -28.06 18.68
C VAL A 153 -40.05 -28.67 17.99
N ALA A 154 -39.85 -29.10 16.73
CA ALA A 154 -40.55 -30.26 16.16
C ALA A 154 -39.58 -31.10 15.30
N THR A 155 -39.38 -32.34 15.73
CA THR A 155 -38.69 -33.44 15.06
C THR A 155 -39.53 -34.02 13.91
N VAL A 156 -38.91 -34.33 12.77
CA VAL A 156 -39.40 -35.37 11.84
C VAL A 156 -38.21 -36.16 11.30
N ASP A 157 -38.29 -37.48 11.47
CA ASP A 157 -37.30 -38.49 11.11
C ASP A 157 -37.41 -38.97 9.65
N SER A 158 -36.24 -39.13 9.02
CA SER A 158 -35.76 -40.11 8.03
C SER A 158 -36.68 -40.73 6.95
N ALA A 159 -36.24 -40.66 5.67
CA ALA A 159 -35.76 -41.85 4.92
C ALA A 159 -35.18 -41.55 3.51
N ALA A 160 -33.94 -42.00 3.32
CA ALA A 160 -33.30 -42.61 2.14
C ALA A 160 -33.22 -41.88 0.77
N GLY A 161 -31.97 -41.55 0.39
CA GLY A 161 -31.54 -41.27 -0.99
C GLY A 161 -30.04 -41.01 -1.07
N THR A 162 -29.23 -42.07 -1.25
CA THR A 162 -27.77 -42.03 -1.37
C THR A 162 -27.32 -41.37 -2.68
N SER A 163 -26.47 -40.34 -2.63
CA SER A 163 -25.54 -40.02 -3.72
C SER A 163 -24.21 -39.46 -3.18
N ILE A 164 -23.15 -39.80 -3.90
CA ILE A 164 -21.74 -39.81 -3.49
C ILE A 164 -21.13 -38.41 -3.67
N GLY A 165 -20.55 -37.85 -2.60
CA GLY A 165 -19.83 -36.57 -2.63
C GLY A 165 -18.34 -36.72 -2.98
N PRO A 166 -17.69 -35.72 -3.61
CA PRO A 166 -16.25 -35.67 -3.74
C PRO A 166 -15.61 -35.29 -2.39
N GLY A 167 -14.57 -36.03 -2.02
CA GLY A 167 -13.91 -35.98 -0.72
C GLY A 167 -13.34 -34.59 -0.38
N SER A 168 -13.81 -34.05 0.72
CA SER A 168 -13.19 -32.95 1.45
C SER A 168 -11.88 -33.43 2.07
N ALA A 169 -10.75 -33.05 1.49
CA ALA A 169 -9.48 -33.10 2.20
C ALA A 169 -9.55 -32.10 3.37
N GLU A 170 -9.65 -32.61 4.59
CA GLU A 170 -9.48 -31.80 5.80
C GLU A 170 -8.08 -31.20 5.79
N ILE A 171 -8.00 -29.88 5.62
CA ILE A 171 -6.78 -29.13 5.92
C ILE A 171 -6.70 -29.11 7.45
N PRO A 172 -5.69 -29.75 8.08
CA PRO A 172 -5.54 -29.66 9.52
C PRO A 172 -5.28 -28.20 9.90
N PRO A 173 -5.88 -27.70 10.99
CA PRO A 173 -5.62 -26.33 11.43
C PRO A 173 -4.13 -26.15 11.71
N LEU A 174 -3.58 -25.03 11.22
CA LEU A 174 -2.22 -24.61 11.54
C LEU A 174 -2.05 -24.60 13.07
N PRO A 175 -0.98 -25.21 13.62
CA PRO A 175 -0.75 -25.17 15.06
C PRO A 175 -0.54 -23.72 15.48
N LEU A 176 -1.45 -23.20 16.32
CA LEU A 176 -1.23 -21.97 17.06
C LEU A 176 -0.02 -22.21 17.97
N VAL A 177 1.14 -21.70 17.57
CA VAL A 177 2.33 -21.70 18.41
C VAL A 177 2.06 -20.77 19.60
N GLY A 178 1.75 -21.36 20.75
CA GLY A 178 2.23 -20.85 22.03
C GLY A 178 1.37 -19.89 22.86
N LEU A 179 0.04 -19.90 22.78
CA LEU A 179 -0.77 -19.47 23.94
C LEU A 179 -0.90 -20.64 24.92
N ASN A 180 0.18 -20.93 25.64
CA ASN A 180 0.14 -21.91 26.71
C ASN A 180 -0.81 -21.43 27.79
N GLN A 181 -1.98 -22.08 27.82
CA GLN A 181 -2.89 -22.14 28.95
C GLN A 181 -2.10 -22.66 30.17
N ARG A 182 -1.50 -21.75 30.94
CA ARG A 182 -1.10 -22.07 32.31
C ARG A 182 -2.37 -22.25 33.11
N GLY A 183 -2.70 -23.51 33.36
CA GLY A 183 -3.78 -23.91 34.24
C GLY A 183 -3.72 -23.18 35.58
N ASN A 184 -4.92 -22.88 36.08
CA ASN A 184 -5.22 -22.42 37.43
C ASN A 184 -4.21 -22.91 38.49
N ARG A 185 -3.18 -22.11 38.75
CA ARG A 185 -2.52 -22.05 40.05
C ARG A 185 -2.82 -20.68 40.61
N ARG A 186 -3.60 -20.64 41.71
CA ARG A 186 -3.66 -19.46 42.57
C ARG A 186 -2.22 -19.15 42.98
N THR A 187 -1.63 -18.13 42.39
CA THR A 187 -0.37 -17.56 42.85
C THR A 187 -0.64 -16.76 44.11
N ALA A 188 0.14 -17.05 45.14
CA ALA A 188 0.27 -16.21 46.32
C ALA A 188 0.73 -14.79 45.91
N PRO A 189 0.57 -13.75 46.74
CA PRO A 189 0.99 -12.40 46.37
C PRO A 189 2.51 -12.39 46.16
N ASP A 190 2.93 -12.31 44.90
CA ASP A 190 4.33 -12.19 44.52
C ASP A 190 4.86 -10.83 45.00
N SER A 191 5.94 -10.91 45.77
CA SER A 191 6.80 -9.80 46.18
C SER A 191 7.13 -8.90 44.99
N GLU A 192 7.26 -7.60 45.26
CA GLU A 192 7.80 -6.59 44.35
C GLU A 192 9.02 -7.13 43.59
N GLN A 193 8.81 -7.57 42.35
CA GLN A 193 9.91 -7.73 41.40
C GLN A 193 10.37 -6.32 41.05
N GLU A 194 11.61 -6.02 41.42
CA GLU A 194 12.33 -4.83 40.98
C GLU A 194 12.20 -4.67 39.46
N PRO A 195 12.11 -3.41 38.97
CA PRO A 195 12.04 -3.14 37.54
C PRO A 195 13.20 -3.83 36.84
N ARG A 196 12.88 -4.63 35.82
CA ARG A 196 13.88 -5.26 34.97
C ARG A 196 14.73 -4.11 34.38
N PRO A 197 16.06 -4.08 34.59
CA PRO A 197 16.89 -3.03 34.03
C PRO A 197 16.62 -2.95 32.53
N SER A 198 16.51 -1.74 32.00
CA SER A 198 16.50 -1.50 30.55
C SER A 198 17.61 -2.34 29.92
N GLU A 199 17.25 -3.21 28.97
CA GLU A 199 18.23 -4.06 28.30
C GLU A 199 19.39 -3.18 27.83
N PRO A 200 20.65 -3.56 28.10
CA PRO A 200 21.77 -2.76 27.66
C PRO A 200 21.67 -2.59 26.15
N THR A 201 21.67 -1.34 25.70
CA THR A 201 21.81 -0.99 24.29
C THR A 201 22.98 -1.79 23.75
N GLY A 202 22.67 -2.82 22.94
CA GLY A 202 23.69 -3.71 22.40
C GLY A 202 24.77 -2.90 21.66
N PRO A 203 25.95 -3.50 21.41
CA PRO A 203 27.00 -2.82 20.66
C PRO A 203 26.42 -2.21 19.38
N VAL A 204 26.67 -0.92 19.17
CA VAL A 204 26.29 -0.21 17.94
C VAL A 204 26.93 -0.98 16.80
N LEU A 205 26.09 -1.55 15.94
CA LEU A 205 26.57 -2.31 14.79
C LEU A 205 27.27 -1.37 13.82
N ASP A 206 28.50 -1.72 13.45
CA ASP A 206 29.17 -1.07 12.34
C ASP A 206 28.46 -1.50 11.04
N LEU A 207 27.67 -0.59 10.48
CA LEU A 207 26.89 -0.82 9.26
C LEU A 207 27.75 -0.80 7.99
N SER A 208 29.05 -0.55 8.09
CA SER A 208 29.97 -0.53 6.94
C SER A 208 30.55 -1.90 6.57
N ASP A 209 30.40 -2.92 7.42
CA ASP A 209 30.82 -4.29 7.16
C ASP A 209 29.63 -5.26 7.11
N ASP A 210 29.21 -5.62 5.89
CA ASP A 210 28.13 -6.57 5.63
C ASP A 210 28.30 -7.88 6.41
N ALA A 211 29.52 -8.39 6.56
CA ALA A 211 29.75 -9.66 7.25
C ALA A 211 29.45 -9.54 8.75
N ALA A 212 29.85 -8.43 9.37
CA ALA A 212 29.56 -8.13 10.76
C ALA A 212 28.04 -7.92 10.98
N VAL A 213 27.38 -7.19 10.08
CA VAL A 213 25.92 -6.98 10.13
C VAL A 213 25.18 -8.31 10.01
N ILE A 214 25.53 -9.14 9.04
CA ILE A 214 24.92 -10.47 8.83
C ILE A 214 25.14 -11.37 10.05
N ALA A 215 26.35 -11.38 10.63
CA ALA A 215 26.64 -12.16 11.82
C ALA A 215 25.75 -11.73 13.00
N ALA A 216 25.63 -10.44 13.25
CA ALA A 216 24.81 -9.91 14.33
C ALA A 216 23.31 -10.18 14.14
N LEU A 217 22.80 -10.05 12.92
CA LEU A 217 21.42 -10.41 12.60
C LEU A 217 21.16 -11.89 12.86
N ASN A 218 22.07 -12.76 12.41
CA ASN A 218 21.95 -14.19 12.65
C ASN A 218 22.01 -14.54 14.15
N ASP A 219 22.85 -13.87 14.93
CA ASP A 219 22.92 -14.09 16.38
C ASP A 219 21.61 -13.70 17.07
N ARG A 220 21.00 -12.57 16.68
CA ARG A 220 19.68 -12.15 17.19
C ARG A 220 18.59 -13.15 16.82
N LEU A 221 18.56 -13.62 15.58
CA LEU A 221 17.59 -14.64 15.15
C LEU A 221 17.75 -15.96 15.92
N ARG A 222 19.00 -16.42 16.11
CA ARG A 222 19.27 -17.65 16.88
C ARG A 222 18.89 -17.51 18.35
N ALA A 223 19.12 -16.35 18.97
CA ALA A 223 18.67 -16.10 20.34
C ALA A 223 17.14 -16.24 20.45
N GLY A 224 16.39 -15.59 19.56
CA GLY A 224 14.94 -15.72 19.50
C GLY A 224 14.47 -17.17 19.28
N TRP A 225 15.15 -17.93 18.43
CA TRP A 225 14.84 -19.35 18.25
C TRP A 225 15.09 -20.18 19.50
N GLN A 226 16.20 -19.96 20.20
CA GLN A 226 16.53 -20.65 21.44
C GLN A 226 15.50 -20.37 22.54
N GLU A 227 15.16 -19.09 22.75
CA GLU A 227 14.15 -18.67 23.74
C GLU A 227 12.78 -19.29 23.49
N ASN A 228 12.42 -19.47 22.22
CA ASN A 228 11.13 -20.00 21.80
C ASN A 228 11.17 -21.51 21.49
N ASN A 229 12.29 -22.19 21.73
CA ASN A 229 12.50 -23.61 21.39
C ASN A 229 12.17 -23.95 19.93
N VAL A 230 12.45 -23.01 19.02
CA VAL A 230 12.25 -23.18 17.58
C VAL A 230 13.50 -23.80 16.97
N GLN A 231 13.31 -24.87 16.18
CA GLN A 231 14.38 -25.46 15.39
C GLN A 231 14.36 -24.85 13.98
N PRO A 232 15.48 -24.27 13.49
CA PRO A 232 15.53 -23.72 12.15
C PRO A 232 15.46 -24.81 11.08
N VAL A 233 14.87 -24.47 9.93
CA VAL A 233 14.85 -25.35 8.76
C VAL A 233 16.23 -25.46 8.11
N ALA A 234 16.44 -26.52 7.33
CA ALA A 234 17.67 -26.69 6.55
C ALA A 234 17.87 -25.53 5.57
N THR A 235 19.15 -25.22 5.28
CA THR A 235 19.53 -24.20 4.31
C THR A 235 18.97 -24.54 2.93
N ALA A 236 18.37 -23.56 2.26
CA ALA A 236 17.88 -23.70 0.90
C ALA A 236 19.04 -24.01 -0.07
N ASP A 237 18.80 -24.97 -0.97
CA ASP A 237 19.69 -25.23 -2.09
C ASP A 237 19.70 -24.05 -3.07
N ASP A 238 20.63 -24.05 -4.02
CA ASP A 238 20.81 -22.92 -4.93
C ASP A 238 19.61 -22.69 -5.87
N SER A 239 18.87 -23.74 -6.23
CA SER A 239 17.69 -23.63 -7.09
C SER A 239 16.50 -23.02 -6.35
N GLU A 240 16.32 -23.37 -5.08
CA GLU A 240 15.33 -22.76 -4.22
C GLU A 240 15.71 -21.33 -3.85
N TRP A 241 16.99 -21.10 -3.51
CA TRP A 241 17.48 -19.80 -3.09
C TRP A 241 17.35 -18.75 -4.20
N VAL A 242 17.73 -19.07 -5.44
CA VAL A 242 17.60 -18.13 -6.56
C VAL A 242 16.14 -17.75 -6.79
N ARG A 243 15.22 -18.71 -6.73
CA ARG A 243 13.79 -18.44 -6.87
C ARG A 243 13.29 -17.50 -5.77
N ARG A 244 13.66 -17.76 -4.50
CA ARG A 244 13.28 -16.92 -3.37
C ARG A 244 13.86 -15.51 -3.50
N ALA A 245 15.11 -15.37 -3.95
CA ALA A 245 15.72 -14.05 -4.16
C ALA A 245 14.93 -13.21 -5.17
N TYR A 246 14.62 -13.75 -6.35
CA TYR A 246 13.84 -13.02 -7.36
C TYR A 246 12.43 -12.65 -6.87
N LEU A 247 11.74 -13.56 -6.18
CA LEU A 247 10.42 -13.28 -5.61
C LEU A 247 10.49 -12.19 -4.52
N THR A 248 11.53 -12.21 -3.69
CA THR A 248 11.72 -11.22 -2.63
C THR A 248 12.05 -9.84 -3.19
N PHE A 249 12.99 -9.74 -4.12
CA PHE A 249 13.45 -8.45 -4.64
C PHE A 249 12.50 -7.91 -5.70
N THR A 250 12.23 -8.69 -6.74
CA THR A 250 11.53 -8.21 -7.96
C THR A 250 10.08 -8.66 -8.06
N GLY A 251 9.57 -9.43 -7.10
CA GLY A 251 8.21 -9.96 -7.10
C GLY A 251 7.94 -11.06 -8.13
N ARG A 252 8.85 -11.32 -9.07
CA ARG A 252 8.68 -12.34 -10.12
C ARG A 252 9.52 -13.58 -9.87
N ILE A 253 9.23 -14.63 -10.63
CA ILE A 253 10.13 -15.78 -10.74
C ILE A 253 11.30 -15.47 -11.69
N PRO A 254 12.47 -16.08 -11.50
CA PRO A 254 13.58 -15.95 -12.44
C PRO A 254 13.25 -16.64 -13.77
N THR A 255 13.77 -16.11 -14.86
CA THR A 255 13.69 -16.76 -16.18
C THR A 255 14.59 -18.00 -16.21
N ALA A 256 14.33 -18.92 -17.13
CA ALA A 256 15.16 -20.12 -17.29
C ALA A 256 16.64 -19.79 -17.60
N ALA A 257 16.91 -18.66 -18.28
CA ALA A 257 18.27 -18.21 -18.56
C ALA A 257 18.97 -17.69 -17.30
N GLU A 258 18.26 -16.92 -16.47
CA GLU A 258 18.78 -16.41 -15.19
C GLU A 258 19.11 -17.56 -14.23
N VAL A 259 18.20 -18.54 -14.10
CA VAL A 259 18.42 -19.74 -13.28
C VAL A 259 19.66 -20.51 -13.75
N ARG A 260 19.77 -20.79 -15.06
CA ARG A 260 20.93 -21.51 -15.62
C ARG A 260 22.23 -20.75 -15.36
N THR A 261 22.22 -19.43 -15.54
CA THR A 261 23.40 -18.58 -15.29
C THR A 261 23.84 -18.70 -13.83
N PHE A 262 22.91 -18.60 -12.88
CA PHE A 262 23.21 -18.69 -11.45
C PHE A 262 23.65 -20.10 -11.01
N LEU A 263 23.02 -21.16 -11.53
CA LEU A 263 23.35 -22.54 -11.16
C LEU A 263 24.69 -23.00 -11.74
N ASN A 264 25.07 -22.49 -12.92
CA ASN A 264 26.36 -22.80 -13.54
C ASN A 264 27.52 -21.98 -12.96
N ASP A 265 27.24 -20.92 -12.18
CA ASP A 265 28.26 -20.18 -11.47
C ASP A 265 28.74 -20.97 -10.24
N SER A 266 30.04 -21.27 -10.23
CA SER A 266 30.74 -21.96 -9.12
C SER A 266 31.42 -21.00 -8.15
N SER A 267 31.32 -19.69 -8.38
CA SER A 267 31.87 -18.67 -7.52
C SER A 267 31.21 -18.69 -6.14
N ALA A 268 32.04 -18.61 -5.08
CA ALA A 268 31.57 -18.40 -3.72
C ALA A 268 30.83 -17.06 -3.54
N ARG A 269 30.97 -16.12 -4.50
CA ARG A 269 30.35 -14.78 -4.47
C ARG A 269 29.06 -14.67 -5.29
N LYS A 270 28.57 -15.76 -5.91
CA LYS A 270 27.40 -15.70 -6.80
C LYS A 270 26.12 -15.16 -6.14
N ARG A 271 25.90 -15.46 -4.84
CA ARG A 271 24.74 -14.98 -4.08
C ARG A 271 24.78 -13.46 -3.84
N PRO A 272 25.85 -12.89 -3.24
CA PRO A 272 26.01 -11.43 -3.15
C PRO A 272 25.91 -10.72 -4.50
N VAL A 273 26.59 -11.24 -5.53
CA VAL A 273 26.58 -10.64 -6.87
C VAL A 273 25.16 -10.59 -7.46
N LEU A 274 24.36 -11.65 -7.28
CA LEU A 274 22.96 -11.63 -7.69
C LEU A 274 22.14 -10.63 -6.89
N VAL A 275 22.33 -10.55 -5.56
CA VAL A 275 21.62 -9.58 -4.71
C VAL A 275 21.93 -8.15 -5.14
N ASP A 276 23.20 -7.83 -5.41
CA ASP A 276 23.61 -6.51 -5.90
C ASP A 276 22.94 -6.18 -7.25
N ALA A 277 22.87 -7.15 -8.16
CA ALA A 277 22.20 -6.98 -9.44
C ALA A 277 20.68 -6.79 -9.28
N LEU A 278 20.02 -7.54 -8.40
CA LEU A 278 18.59 -7.41 -8.13
C LEU A 278 18.26 -6.09 -7.45
N ASN A 279 19.09 -5.62 -6.51
CA ASN A 279 18.94 -4.32 -5.87
C ASN A 279 19.02 -3.15 -6.86
N GLN A 280 19.72 -3.33 -7.99
CA GLN A 280 19.83 -2.33 -9.05
C GLN A 280 18.74 -2.45 -10.12
N ASP A 281 17.91 -3.51 -10.10
CA ASP A 281 16.79 -3.66 -11.03
C ASP A 281 15.63 -2.74 -10.61
N LEU A 282 15.13 -1.93 -11.53
CA LEU A 282 14.00 -1.00 -11.29
C LEU A 282 12.76 -1.72 -10.75
N ARG A 283 12.57 -2.99 -11.11
CA ARG A 283 11.46 -3.83 -10.62
C ARG A 283 11.51 -4.07 -9.12
N THR A 284 12.67 -3.90 -8.48
CA THR A 284 12.79 -3.97 -7.03
C THR A 284 12.08 -2.80 -6.36
N ALA A 285 12.23 -1.59 -6.89
CA ALA A 285 11.51 -0.42 -6.39
C ALA A 285 9.99 -0.57 -6.59
N GLU A 286 9.57 -1.03 -7.77
CA GLU A 286 8.16 -1.32 -8.08
C GLU A 286 7.56 -2.35 -7.10
N ASN A 287 8.24 -3.48 -6.89
CA ASN A 287 7.78 -4.54 -6.00
C ASN A 287 7.68 -4.06 -4.55
N LEU A 288 8.68 -3.32 -4.06
CA LEU A 288 8.62 -2.69 -2.74
C LEU A 288 7.47 -1.70 -2.65
N ALA A 289 7.22 -0.88 -3.68
CA ALA A 289 6.12 0.06 -3.71
C ALA A 289 4.75 -0.64 -3.64
N VAL A 290 4.56 -1.78 -4.33
CA VAL A 290 3.36 -2.62 -4.20
C VAL A 290 3.18 -3.10 -2.75
N ILE A 291 4.23 -3.70 -2.17
CA ILE A 291 4.18 -4.27 -0.82
C ILE A 291 3.84 -3.17 0.19
N TRP A 292 4.55 -2.04 0.13
CA TRP A 292 4.39 -0.95 1.08
C TRP A 292 3.10 -0.16 0.88
N THR A 293 2.60 0.02 -0.35
CA THR A 293 1.27 0.60 -0.58
C THR A 293 0.20 -0.25 0.12
N ASN A 294 0.26 -1.57 -0.04
CA ASN A 294 -0.67 -2.49 0.60
C ASN A 294 -0.56 -2.49 2.13
N LEU A 295 0.66 -2.39 2.68
CA LEU A 295 0.86 -2.32 4.14
C LEU A 295 0.40 -0.98 4.71
N LEU A 296 0.67 0.11 4.00
CA LEU A 296 0.43 1.48 4.47
C LEU A 296 -1.03 1.88 4.35
N ILE A 297 -1.73 1.53 3.27
CA ILE A 297 -3.11 1.95 3.07
C ILE A 297 -4.10 0.79 2.92
N GLY A 298 -3.65 -0.46 2.81
CA GLY A 298 -4.54 -1.63 2.69
C GLY A 298 -4.96 -1.96 1.25
N ARG A 299 -5.39 -3.21 1.02
CA ARG A 299 -5.79 -3.75 -0.30
C ARG A 299 -7.23 -3.45 -0.71
N SER A 300 -8.09 -3.08 0.24
CA SER A 300 -9.53 -3.01 0.07
C SER A 300 -10.03 -1.64 0.53
N ASN A 301 -9.63 -0.59 -0.19
CA ASN A 301 -9.98 0.76 0.24
C ASN A 301 -11.32 1.23 -0.34
N PRO A 302 -12.29 1.59 0.52
CA PRO A 302 -13.47 2.31 0.08
C PRO A 302 -13.06 3.74 -0.34
N ARG A 303 -12.88 3.96 -1.65
CA ARG A 303 -13.10 5.20 -2.43
C ARG A 303 -12.58 6.57 -1.91
N GLU A 304 -11.71 6.64 -0.91
CA GLU A 304 -11.34 7.91 -0.25
C GLU A 304 -9.84 8.27 -0.27
N VAL A 305 -8.99 7.43 -0.86
CA VAL A 305 -7.56 7.71 -1.06
C VAL A 305 -7.15 7.42 -2.50
N ASN A 306 -6.04 8.01 -2.93
CA ASN A 306 -5.43 7.77 -4.24
C ASN A 306 -4.27 6.78 -4.09
N GLU A 307 -4.56 5.51 -4.37
CA GLU A 307 -3.58 4.42 -4.34
C GLU A 307 -2.46 4.62 -5.35
N ASP A 308 -2.78 5.04 -6.57
CA ASP A 308 -1.79 5.27 -7.64
C ASP A 308 -0.77 6.36 -7.22
N ALA A 309 -1.23 7.44 -6.59
CA ALA A 309 -0.35 8.50 -6.11
C ALA A 309 0.57 8.02 -4.96
N MET A 310 0.07 7.18 -4.05
CA MET A 310 0.89 6.57 -3.00
C MET A 310 1.94 5.61 -3.60
N PHE A 311 1.52 4.80 -4.57
CA PHE A 311 2.41 3.89 -5.28
C PHE A 311 3.57 4.63 -5.94
N VAL A 312 3.26 5.67 -6.74
CA VAL A 312 4.28 6.48 -7.43
C VAL A 312 5.23 7.12 -6.43
N PHE A 313 4.72 7.68 -5.33
CA PHE A 313 5.54 8.23 -4.27
C PHE A 313 6.53 7.20 -3.71
N LEU A 314 6.06 6.00 -3.35
CA LEU A 314 6.90 4.95 -2.79
C LEU A 314 7.90 4.38 -3.80
N GLU A 315 7.49 4.21 -5.05
CA GLU A 315 8.36 3.79 -6.14
C GLU A 315 9.55 4.75 -6.28
N GLU A 316 9.30 6.07 -6.26
CA GLU A 316 10.35 7.09 -6.26
C GLU A 316 11.27 6.97 -5.02
N GLN A 317 10.69 6.82 -3.83
CA GLN A 317 11.49 6.68 -2.60
C GLN A 317 12.42 5.45 -2.65
N PHE A 318 11.94 4.32 -3.16
CA PHE A 318 12.73 3.10 -3.25
C PHE A 318 13.73 3.13 -4.41
N ALA A 319 13.37 3.70 -5.56
CA ALA A 319 14.27 3.84 -6.72
C ALA A 319 15.47 4.74 -6.40
N ASP A 320 15.25 5.81 -5.63
CA ASP A 320 16.31 6.71 -5.18
C ASP A 320 17.08 6.19 -3.97
N ASN A 321 16.72 5.01 -3.44
CA ASN A 321 17.25 4.43 -2.22
C ASN A 321 17.24 5.45 -1.05
N GLN A 322 16.10 6.12 -0.87
CA GLN A 322 15.95 7.10 0.20
C GLN A 322 16.04 6.41 1.57
N PRO A 323 16.75 7.03 2.54
CA PRO A 323 16.72 6.61 3.94
C PRO A 323 15.29 6.40 4.43
N TRP A 324 14.99 5.21 5.00
CA TRP A 324 13.63 4.87 5.39
C TRP A 324 13.03 5.89 6.37
N LEU A 325 13.84 6.37 7.32
CA LEU A 325 13.47 7.47 8.20
C LEU A 325 12.92 8.65 7.39
N LYS A 326 13.61 9.13 6.34
CA LYS A 326 13.11 10.25 5.50
C LYS A 326 11.77 9.96 4.84
N THR A 327 11.56 8.74 4.36
CA THR A 327 10.26 8.33 3.80
C THR A 327 9.16 8.34 4.86
N VAL A 328 9.43 7.82 6.06
CA VAL A 328 8.51 7.88 7.21
C VAL A 328 8.19 9.33 7.60
N GLY A 329 9.18 10.21 7.58
CA GLY A 329 8.99 11.64 7.80
C GLY A 329 8.01 12.24 6.83
N GLN A 330 8.25 12.03 5.53
CA GLN A 330 7.35 12.50 4.48
C GLN A 330 5.93 11.95 4.63
N LEU A 331 5.76 10.67 5.04
CA LEU A 331 4.45 10.07 5.30
C LEU A 331 3.73 10.69 6.51
N ILE A 332 4.46 10.94 7.60
CA ILE A 332 3.90 11.52 8.84
C ILE A 332 3.59 13.00 8.67
N THR A 333 4.48 13.78 8.06
CA THR A 333 4.32 15.24 7.93
C THR A 333 3.56 15.66 6.68
N ALA A 334 3.13 14.72 5.84
CA ALA A 334 2.40 15.04 4.61
C ALA A 334 1.16 15.89 4.88
N SER A 335 0.87 16.76 3.90
CA SER A 335 -0.30 17.63 3.79
C SER A 335 -0.62 17.87 2.31
N GLY A 336 -1.83 18.34 2.02
CA GLY A 336 -2.30 18.61 0.65
C GLY A 336 -3.23 17.54 0.09
N ARG A 337 -3.52 17.64 -1.20
CA ARG A 337 -4.51 16.80 -1.88
C ARG A 337 -3.99 15.40 -2.16
N SER A 338 -4.89 14.42 -2.01
CA SER A 338 -4.62 13.00 -2.25
C SER A 338 -4.04 12.70 -3.63
N ASP A 339 -4.38 13.49 -4.65
CA ASP A 339 -3.94 13.28 -6.03
C ASP A 339 -2.70 14.09 -6.44
N GLU A 340 -2.23 14.99 -5.58
CA GLU A 340 -1.04 15.81 -5.82
C GLU A 340 0.13 15.41 -4.91
N ASN A 341 -0.17 14.94 -3.69
CA ASN A 341 0.82 14.45 -2.74
C ASN A 341 0.52 12.98 -2.37
N GLY A 342 1.30 12.05 -2.92
CA GLY A 342 1.17 10.61 -2.67
C GLY A 342 1.26 10.25 -1.19
N ALA A 343 2.21 10.85 -0.47
CA ALA A 343 2.46 10.59 0.94
C ALA A 343 1.26 10.94 1.84
N ALA A 344 0.47 11.95 1.47
CA ALA A 344 -0.73 12.35 2.21
C ALA A 344 -1.78 11.24 2.31
N ASN A 345 -1.77 10.29 1.37
CA ASN A 345 -2.72 9.18 1.37
C ASN A 345 -2.56 8.24 2.56
N PHE A 346 -1.38 8.21 3.22
CA PHE A 346 -1.17 7.40 4.42
C PHE A 346 -2.09 7.84 5.55
N LEU A 347 -2.02 9.11 5.96
CA LEU A 347 -2.90 9.61 7.02
C LEU A 347 -4.35 9.69 6.56
N LEU A 348 -4.63 10.06 5.30
CA LEU A 348 -6.00 10.09 4.78
C LEU A 348 -6.70 8.73 4.88
N ALA A 349 -5.97 7.61 4.73
CA ALA A 349 -6.51 6.26 4.87
C ALA A 349 -6.88 5.91 6.33
N HIS A 350 -6.23 6.53 7.31
CA HIS A 350 -6.31 6.14 8.73
C HIS A 350 -6.87 7.21 9.66
N LEU A 351 -7.26 8.36 9.13
CA LEU A 351 -7.88 9.42 9.92
C LEU A 351 -9.36 9.14 10.15
N ASN A 352 -9.70 9.14 11.44
CA ASN A 352 -11.06 9.32 11.93
C ASN A 352 -11.09 10.51 12.90
N ASN A 353 -12.25 10.82 13.48
CA ASN A 353 -12.41 11.98 14.37
C ASN A 353 -11.46 11.97 15.58
N GLU A 354 -10.92 10.81 15.96
CA GLU A 354 -10.04 10.66 17.13
C GLU A 354 -8.57 10.38 16.77
N ALA A 355 -8.22 10.33 15.48
CA ALA A 355 -6.88 9.96 14.98
C ALA A 355 -6.32 8.62 15.53
N THR A 356 -7.16 7.79 16.15
CA THR A 356 -6.75 6.53 16.79
C THR A 356 -6.16 5.53 15.77
N PRO A 357 -6.78 5.28 14.60
CA PRO A 357 -6.23 4.33 13.64
C PRO A 357 -4.88 4.81 13.10
N ALA A 358 -4.75 6.11 12.81
CA ALA A 358 -3.49 6.74 12.42
C ALA A 358 -2.39 6.51 13.48
N THR A 359 -2.72 6.69 14.76
CA THR A 359 -1.76 6.45 15.86
C THR A 359 -1.31 4.99 15.91
N ALA A 360 -2.27 4.06 15.88
CA ALA A 360 -2.00 2.64 15.98
C ALA A 360 -1.19 2.11 14.78
N VAL A 361 -1.52 2.56 13.56
CA VAL A 361 -0.82 2.10 12.36
C VAL A 361 0.60 2.69 12.26
N THR A 362 0.80 3.97 12.64
CA THR A 362 2.13 4.58 12.73
C THR A 362 3.01 3.83 13.73
N ALA A 363 2.50 3.58 14.94
CA ALA A 363 3.26 2.85 15.96
C ALA A 363 3.62 1.43 15.48
N ARG A 364 2.64 0.71 14.90
CA ARG A 364 2.85 -0.66 14.44
C ARG A 364 3.83 -0.75 13.27
N LEU A 365 3.66 0.08 12.24
CA LEU A 365 4.42 -0.03 11.00
C LEU A 365 5.81 0.61 11.07
N PHE A 366 5.96 1.71 11.82
CA PHE A 366 7.22 2.46 11.85
C PHE A 366 8.02 2.21 13.12
N LEU A 367 7.37 2.06 14.27
CA LEU A 367 8.06 1.86 15.56
C LEU A 367 8.15 0.39 15.96
N GLY A 368 7.44 -0.51 15.25
CA GLY A 368 7.34 -1.92 15.62
C GLY A 368 6.54 -2.18 16.89
N GLU A 369 5.73 -1.22 17.34
CA GLU A 369 5.01 -1.29 18.62
C GLU A 369 3.51 -1.54 18.44
N GLN A 370 2.97 -2.55 19.13
CA GLN A 370 1.54 -2.83 19.15
C GLN A 370 0.86 -2.13 20.33
N VAL A 371 0.51 -0.86 20.14
CA VAL A 371 -0.06 0.00 21.20
C VAL A 371 -1.58 0.09 21.17
N GLN A 372 -2.27 -0.51 20.19
CA GLN A 372 -3.71 -0.32 19.98
C GLN A 372 -4.58 -0.69 21.18
N CYS A 373 -4.21 -1.74 21.93
CA CYS A 373 -4.95 -2.15 23.13
C CYS A 373 -4.87 -1.11 24.24
N THR A 374 -3.79 -0.31 24.23
CA THR A 374 -3.57 0.74 25.22
C THR A 374 -4.35 2.01 24.97
N GLN A 375 -5.14 2.08 23.89
CA GLN A 375 -6.15 3.12 23.75
C GLN A 375 -7.12 3.16 24.96
N CYS A 376 -7.47 1.99 25.50
CA CYS A 376 -8.52 1.84 26.50
C CYS A 376 -8.01 1.51 27.90
N HIS A 377 -6.82 0.91 28.02
CA HIS A 377 -6.28 0.45 29.31
C HIS A 377 -4.76 0.25 29.30
N ASP A 378 -4.12 0.35 30.47
CA ASP A 378 -2.71 -0.03 30.62
C ASP A 378 -2.47 -1.49 30.23
N HIS A 379 -1.29 -1.79 29.68
CA HIS A 379 -0.98 -3.17 29.29
C HIS A 379 -1.01 -4.11 30.50
N PRO A 380 -1.64 -5.31 30.40
CA PRO A 380 -1.90 -6.15 31.56
C PRO A 380 -0.63 -6.74 32.22
N PHE A 381 0.45 -6.90 31.44
CA PHE A 381 1.68 -7.57 31.91
C PHE A 381 2.93 -6.69 31.84
N ALA A 382 2.86 -5.57 31.13
CA ALA A 382 4.00 -4.65 30.95
C ALA A 382 3.61 -3.36 31.67
N ARG A 383 4.03 -3.25 32.93
CA ARG A 383 3.55 -2.21 33.86
C ARG A 383 3.86 -0.81 33.35
N ASP A 384 4.88 -0.70 32.52
CA ASP A 384 5.49 0.52 31.99
C ASP A 384 4.78 1.00 30.71
N VAL A 385 3.91 0.16 30.13
CA VAL A 385 3.12 0.49 28.94
C VAL A 385 1.73 0.95 29.37
N LYS A 386 1.47 2.25 29.22
CA LYS A 386 0.33 2.96 29.80
C LYS A 386 -0.66 3.46 28.76
N GLN A 387 -1.92 3.59 29.17
CA GLN A 387 -2.94 4.24 28.36
C GLN A 387 -2.53 5.68 27.98
N THR A 388 -1.89 6.39 28.92
CA THR A 388 -1.37 7.75 28.70
C THR A 388 -0.44 7.85 27.49
N GLN A 389 0.45 6.88 27.29
CA GLN A 389 1.44 6.90 26.20
C GLN A 389 0.78 6.81 24.83
N PHE A 390 -0.28 5.99 24.69
CA PHE A 390 -1.06 5.95 23.46
C PHE A 390 -1.64 7.33 23.14
N TRP A 391 -2.25 7.98 24.13
CA TRP A 391 -2.91 9.28 23.92
C TRP A 391 -1.91 10.42 23.75
N ALA A 392 -0.72 10.32 24.35
CA ALA A 392 0.36 11.27 24.12
C ALA A 392 0.91 11.17 22.69
N LEU A 393 1.09 9.95 22.16
CA LEU A 393 1.44 9.76 20.75
C LEU A 393 0.28 10.21 19.82
N ASN A 394 -0.97 9.93 20.19
CA ASN A 394 -2.15 10.33 19.44
C ASN A 394 -2.27 11.86 19.30
N ALA A 395 -1.82 12.61 20.31
CA ALA A 395 -1.88 14.07 20.32
C ALA A 395 -1.11 14.72 19.16
N PHE A 396 -0.12 14.04 18.57
CA PHE A 396 0.57 14.49 17.35
C PHE A 396 -0.33 14.49 16.10
N PHE A 397 -1.35 13.62 16.07
CA PHE A 397 -2.25 13.44 14.92
C PHE A 397 -3.63 14.09 15.11
N LYS A 398 -3.99 14.50 16.33
CA LYS A 398 -5.31 15.07 16.65
C LYS A 398 -5.67 16.35 15.89
N GLN A 399 -4.66 17.11 15.49
CA GLN A 399 -4.82 18.35 14.72
C GLN A 399 -4.96 18.12 13.21
N VAL A 400 -4.85 16.87 12.74
CA VAL A 400 -4.99 16.61 11.30
C VAL A 400 -6.47 16.59 10.94
N LYS A 401 -6.85 17.33 9.89
CA LYS A 401 -8.19 17.36 9.32
C LYS A 401 -8.18 16.77 7.92
N ARG A 402 -9.28 16.09 7.61
CA ARG A 402 -9.58 15.56 6.29
C ARG A 402 -10.77 16.33 5.71
N GLN A 403 -10.58 16.97 4.57
CA GLN A 403 -11.62 17.80 3.94
C GLN A 403 -11.89 17.37 2.49
N PRO A 404 -13.17 17.29 2.06
CA PRO A 404 -13.48 16.93 0.68
C PRO A 404 -13.28 18.14 -0.24
N VAL A 405 -12.52 17.96 -1.31
CA VAL A 405 -12.33 18.96 -2.38
C VAL A 405 -13.05 18.48 -3.63
N LEU A 406 -13.88 19.36 -4.21
CA LEU A 406 -14.57 19.09 -5.48
C LEU A 406 -13.76 19.69 -6.62
N LEU A 407 -13.25 18.83 -7.50
CA LEU A 407 -12.56 19.26 -8.71
C LEU A 407 -13.59 19.61 -9.78
N ASP A 408 -13.52 20.83 -10.31
CA ASP A 408 -14.26 21.21 -11.52
C ASP A 408 -13.44 20.76 -12.72
N THR A 409 -13.59 19.49 -13.11
CA THR A 409 -13.01 18.97 -14.36
C THR A 409 -13.82 19.51 -15.53
N ARG A 410 -13.56 20.77 -15.92
CA ARG A 410 -13.88 21.24 -17.27
C ARG A 410 -12.71 20.89 -18.17
N PRO A 411 -12.81 19.91 -19.08
CA PRO A 411 -11.80 19.75 -20.11
C PRO A 411 -11.85 20.98 -21.03
N MET A 412 -10.75 21.75 -21.10
CA MET A 412 -10.52 22.60 -22.28
C MET A 412 -10.29 21.65 -23.46
N LEU A 413 -11.30 21.51 -24.32
CA LEU A 413 -11.41 20.53 -25.41
C LEU A 413 -11.58 19.07 -24.96
N VAL A 414 -12.78 18.66 -24.56
CA VAL A 414 -13.46 17.42 -25.02
C VAL A 414 -14.96 17.57 -24.69
N SER A 415 -15.79 17.07 -25.60
CA SER A 415 -17.26 17.01 -25.63
C SER A 415 -18.01 17.14 -24.29
N MET A 416 -19.04 17.98 -24.30
CA MET A 416 -20.07 18.05 -23.26
C MET A 416 -20.86 16.72 -23.19
N GLN A 417 -20.38 15.76 -22.42
CA GLN A 417 -21.21 14.68 -21.86
C GLN A 417 -20.48 14.08 -20.66
N ASP A 418 -21.14 14.09 -19.50
CA ASP A 418 -20.64 13.65 -18.17
C ASP A 418 -19.62 14.58 -17.47
N GLY A 419 -20.07 15.79 -17.13
CA GLY A 419 -19.42 16.67 -16.15
C GLY A 419 -19.49 16.12 -14.71
N ARG A 420 -18.90 14.95 -14.45
CA ARG A 420 -18.80 14.37 -13.11
C ARG A 420 -17.71 15.10 -12.33
N ARG A 421 -18.11 15.91 -11.34
CA ARG A 421 -17.19 16.47 -10.34
C ARG A 421 -16.47 15.32 -9.64
N ARG A 422 -15.16 15.22 -9.83
CA ARG A 422 -14.32 14.26 -9.08
C ARG A 422 -14.12 14.81 -7.67
N ARG A 423 -14.52 14.03 -6.66
CA ARG A 423 -14.22 14.34 -5.25
C ARG A 423 -12.85 13.76 -4.92
N VAL A 424 -11.97 14.60 -4.42
CA VAL A 424 -10.69 14.19 -3.82
C VAL A 424 -10.67 14.64 -2.36
N TRP A 425 -9.72 14.15 -1.59
CA TRP A 425 -9.57 14.52 -0.20
C TRP A 425 -8.29 15.32 -0.01
N GLU A 426 -8.35 16.31 0.85
CA GLU A 426 -7.23 17.14 1.24
C GLU A 426 -6.94 16.95 2.72
N LEU A 427 -5.65 16.77 3.01
CA LEU A 427 -5.10 16.63 4.35
C LEU A 427 -4.57 17.98 4.79
N THR A 428 -5.10 18.53 5.88
CA THR A 428 -4.67 19.82 6.42
C THR A 428 -4.41 19.75 7.91
N ASP A 429 -3.60 20.68 8.40
CA ASP A 429 -3.36 20.89 9.81
C ASP A 429 -4.24 22.00 10.36
N SER A 430 -4.88 21.76 11.50
CA SER A 430 -5.44 22.82 12.33
C SER A 430 -4.38 23.35 13.30
N ASN A 431 -4.41 24.67 13.54
CA ASN A 431 -3.56 25.32 14.55
C ASN A 431 -4.25 25.36 15.94
N ASP A 432 -5.13 24.40 16.22
CA ASP A 432 -5.78 24.26 17.53
C ASP A 432 -4.84 23.54 18.51
N GLY A 433 -3.69 24.16 18.77
CA GLY A 433 -2.71 23.70 19.75
C GLY A 433 -3.32 23.65 21.15
N GLY A 434 -3.67 22.46 21.61
CA GLY A 434 -4.20 22.22 22.96
C GLY A 434 -4.07 20.77 23.41
N MET A 435 -4.34 20.54 24.69
CA MET A 435 -4.32 19.21 25.31
C MET A 435 -5.19 18.20 24.55
N THR A 436 -4.71 16.96 24.46
CA THR A 436 -5.55 15.82 24.07
C THR A 436 -6.23 15.26 25.30
N PHE A 437 -7.54 15.11 25.24
CA PHE A 437 -8.33 14.55 26.33
C PHE A 437 -8.73 13.12 26.00
N TYR A 438 -8.68 12.24 26.99
CA TYR A 438 -9.18 10.88 26.89
C TYR A 438 -9.80 10.42 28.21
N GLU A 439 -10.65 9.39 28.13
CA GLU A 439 -11.35 8.84 29.28
C GLU A 439 -10.70 7.52 29.74
N THR A 440 -10.47 7.40 31.05
CA THR A 440 -10.03 6.14 31.65
C THR A 440 -11.21 5.18 31.82
N ARG A 441 -10.94 3.89 32.08
CA ARG A 441 -12.00 2.90 32.40
C ARG A 441 -12.85 3.26 33.63
N ARG A 442 -12.41 4.21 34.45
CA ARG A 442 -13.14 4.72 35.63
C ARG A 442 -14.02 5.93 35.32
N GLY A 443 -14.09 6.36 34.06
CA GLY A 443 -14.83 7.55 33.63
C GLY A 443 -14.14 8.88 33.95
N GLN A 444 -12.85 8.84 34.30
CA GLN A 444 -12.08 10.06 34.57
C GLN A 444 -11.51 10.60 33.26
N GLN A 445 -11.76 11.88 32.99
CA GLN A 445 -11.10 12.59 31.90
C GLN A 445 -9.67 12.96 32.30
N VAL A 446 -8.73 12.66 31.43
CA VAL A 446 -7.30 12.96 31.59
C VAL A 446 -6.87 13.79 30.39
N ALA A 447 -6.06 14.81 30.65
CA ALA A 447 -5.43 15.65 29.65
C ALA A 447 -3.97 15.23 29.46
N VAL A 448 -3.50 15.19 28.21
CA VAL A 448 -2.12 14.86 27.87
C VAL A 448 -1.59 15.76 26.75
N LEU A 449 -0.33 16.15 26.87
CA LEU A 449 0.41 16.82 25.81
C LEU A 449 0.99 15.80 24.83
N PRO A 450 1.35 16.21 23.61
CA PRO A 450 2.14 15.36 22.74
C PRO A 450 3.46 14.99 23.42
N GLU A 451 3.73 13.68 23.50
CA GLU A 451 4.95 13.16 24.10
C GLU A 451 5.42 11.94 23.30
N TYR A 452 6.72 11.87 23.03
CA TYR A 452 7.36 10.69 22.47
C TYR A 452 8.72 10.48 23.14
N ALA A 453 9.03 9.23 23.49
CA ALA A 453 10.27 8.83 24.17
C ALA A 453 10.61 9.70 25.41
N GLY A 454 9.59 10.10 26.19
CA GLY A 454 9.76 10.92 27.39
C GLY A 454 9.96 12.43 27.13
N VAL A 455 9.95 12.86 25.87
CA VAL A 455 10.05 14.27 25.48
C VAL A 455 8.66 14.84 25.24
N VAL A 456 8.23 15.74 26.12
CA VAL A 456 6.93 16.43 26.02
C VAL A 456 7.06 17.67 25.14
N ILE A 457 6.15 17.85 24.20
CA ILE A 457 6.05 19.03 23.35
C ILE A 457 5.14 20.08 24.01
N PRO A 458 5.63 21.30 24.29
CA PRO A 458 4.83 22.39 24.83
C PRO A 458 3.69 22.83 23.90
N GLU A 459 2.64 23.42 24.46
CA GLU A 459 1.50 23.95 23.67
C GLU A 459 1.91 25.10 22.73
N ASP A 460 2.92 25.87 23.11
CA ASP A 460 3.43 27.02 22.38
C ASP A 460 4.57 26.67 21.40
N SER A 461 4.77 25.38 21.10
CA SER A 461 5.75 25.00 20.07
C SER A 461 5.45 25.72 18.74
N PRO A 462 6.47 26.33 18.11
CA PRO A 462 6.30 27.02 16.83
C PRO A 462 6.15 26.07 15.64
N ARG A 463 6.47 24.77 15.80
CA ARG A 463 6.36 23.77 14.72
C ARG A 463 5.02 23.06 14.78
N ASN A 464 4.61 22.53 13.64
CA ASN A 464 3.47 21.62 13.60
C ASN A 464 3.78 20.35 14.42
N ARG A 465 2.82 19.81 15.18
CA ARG A 465 3.04 18.60 15.98
C ARG A 465 3.57 17.41 15.17
N ARG A 466 3.12 17.19 13.94
CA ARG A 466 3.66 16.08 13.13
C ARG A 466 5.11 16.32 12.72
N GLU A 467 5.49 17.58 12.50
CA GLU A 467 6.89 17.95 12.28
C GLU A 467 7.73 17.79 13.55
N GLU A 468 7.16 18.04 14.74
CA GLU A 468 7.82 17.75 16.02
C GLU A 468 8.02 16.24 16.21
N LEU A 469 7.01 15.42 15.92
CA LEU A 469 7.15 13.97 15.96
C LEU A 469 8.26 13.50 15.01
N TRP A 470 8.29 14.03 13.79
CA TRP A 470 9.38 13.77 12.84
C TRP A 470 10.76 14.12 13.43
N HIS A 471 10.91 15.32 14.00
CA HIS A 471 12.16 15.77 14.61
C HIS A 471 12.57 14.88 15.80
N LEU A 472 11.62 14.43 16.61
CA LEU A 472 11.89 13.49 17.70
C LEU A 472 12.35 12.12 17.17
N LEU A 473 11.76 11.61 16.08
CA LEU A 473 12.22 10.37 15.44
C LEU A 473 13.63 10.51 14.86
N GLU A 474 13.95 11.67 14.28
CA GLU A 474 15.28 11.95 13.74
C GLU A 474 16.36 12.03 14.83
N THR A 475 15.98 12.49 16.01
CA THR A 475 16.87 12.62 17.18
C THR A 475 16.78 11.45 18.16
N ASP A 476 15.96 10.44 17.86
CA ASP A 476 15.73 9.28 18.72
C ASP A 476 17.02 8.46 18.92
N PRO A 477 17.56 8.39 20.16
CA PRO A 477 18.77 7.62 20.46
C PRO A 477 18.56 6.12 20.32
N ASP A 478 17.32 5.63 20.48
CA ASP A 478 17.00 4.20 20.38
C ASP A 478 16.86 3.74 18.92
N GLN A 479 16.84 4.68 17.97
CA GLN A 479 16.74 4.43 16.53
C GLN A 479 15.60 3.47 16.18
N LYS A 480 14.42 3.66 16.79
CA LYS A 480 13.26 2.78 16.59
C LYS A 480 12.80 2.69 15.14
N VAL A 481 13.06 3.74 14.35
CA VAL A 481 12.88 3.76 12.91
C VAL A 481 14.24 3.58 12.23
N ALA A 482 14.31 2.65 11.27
CA ALA A 482 15.52 2.40 10.49
C ALA A 482 16.01 3.67 9.77
N ARG A 483 17.31 3.96 9.88
CA ARG A 483 17.96 5.17 9.37
C ARG A 483 18.62 4.96 8.02
#